data_AF-A0A970DU57-F1
#
_entry.id   AF-A0A970DU57-F1
#
_cell.length_a   1.000
_cell.length_b   1.000
_cell.length_c   1.000
_cell.angle_alpha   90.00
_cell.angle_beta   90.00
_cell.angle_gamma   90.00
#
_symmetry.space_group_name_H-M   'P 1'
#
loop_
_entity.id
_entity.type
_entity.pdbx_description
1 polymer ?
#
loop_
_entity_poly.entity_id
_entity_poly.type
_entity_poly.pdbx_seq_one_letter_code
_entity_poly.pdbx_strand_id
1 'polypeptide(L)'
;MSLRVTTGLMEMRSIKTPPIISLLCKTPLILTIIINFFRDRIKGWLLEPASQNTAFASKSATPFIICKEESRGGGMVTKKKFFWLTIVWRREYLFAIIFLFVCGFFGGLTRRDEPVDAPSLLPSAIAGKTIIIDAGHGGFDPGAVGRSGLEEKMVTLDIAKRLKRYFSRVGVYVIMTREKDMDYSAMPEAGALTKKRRDLLYRVRMANESRADLLISI
;
A
#
# COMPACT_ATOMS: atom_id res chain seq x y z
N MET A 1 -11.45 28.61 -60.80
CA MET A 1 -11.33 27.15 -60.74
C MET A 1 -11.96 26.71 -59.42
N SER A 2 -13.22 26.28 -59.47
CA SER A 2 -14.10 26.07 -58.30
C SER A 2 -13.95 24.63 -57.81
N LEU A 3 -13.56 24.43 -56.55
CA LEU A 3 -13.46 23.10 -55.93
C LEU A 3 -14.65 22.90 -54.99
N ARG A 4 -15.60 22.08 -55.46
CA ARG A 4 -16.70 21.51 -54.66
C ARG A 4 -16.13 20.51 -53.66
N VAL A 5 -16.37 20.75 -52.37
CA VAL A 5 -16.20 19.74 -51.32
C VAL A 5 -17.51 18.98 -51.19
N THR A 6 -17.54 17.73 -51.64
CA THR A 6 -18.67 16.80 -51.46
C THR A 6 -18.64 16.20 -50.07
N THR A 7 -19.70 16.40 -49.30
CA THR A 7 -19.94 15.77 -47.99
C THR A 7 -20.38 14.31 -48.19
N GLY A 8 -19.54 13.36 -47.80
CA GLY A 8 -19.88 11.94 -47.73
C GLY A 8 -20.49 11.60 -46.37
N LEU A 9 -21.80 11.37 -46.33
CA LEU A 9 -22.51 10.80 -45.20
C LEU A 9 -22.13 9.32 -45.05
N MET A 10 -21.49 8.96 -43.94
CA MET A 10 -21.28 7.56 -43.55
C MET A 10 -22.52 7.02 -42.85
N GLU A 11 -23.10 6.01 -43.48
CA GLU A 11 -24.26 5.23 -43.06
C GLU A 11 -23.91 4.36 -41.84
N MET A 12 -24.54 4.62 -40.69
CA MET A 12 -24.37 3.81 -39.48
C MET A 12 -25.01 2.43 -39.66
N ARG A 13 -24.17 1.39 -39.76
CA ARG A 13 -24.62 0.00 -39.71
C ARG A 13 -24.91 -0.42 -38.27
N SER A 14 -26.17 -0.81 -38.05
CA SER A 14 -26.69 -1.46 -36.85
C SER A 14 -25.86 -2.70 -36.47
N ILE A 15 -25.25 -2.66 -35.28
CA ILE A 15 -24.59 -3.80 -34.65
C ILE A 15 -25.66 -4.58 -33.88
N LYS A 16 -25.97 -5.79 -34.35
CA LYS A 16 -26.83 -6.75 -33.64
C LYS A 16 -26.07 -7.32 -32.44
N THR A 17 -26.61 -7.18 -31.23
CA THR A 17 -26.16 -7.88 -30.03
C THR A 17 -26.70 -9.31 -30.00
N PRO A 18 -25.94 -10.33 -29.57
CA PRO A 18 -26.46 -11.68 -29.37
C PRO A 18 -27.20 -11.80 -28.02
N PRO A 19 -28.29 -12.60 -27.93
CA PRO A 19 -29.04 -12.81 -26.71
C PRO A 19 -28.38 -13.94 -25.91
N ILE A 20 -27.69 -13.61 -24.81
CA ILE A 20 -27.24 -14.61 -23.83
C ILE A 20 -27.74 -14.20 -22.44
N ILE A 21 -29.06 -14.17 -22.30
CA ILE A 21 -29.76 -14.18 -21.01
C ILE A 21 -30.93 -15.15 -21.16
N SER A 22 -30.67 -16.45 -21.10
CA SER A 22 -31.72 -17.46 -20.93
C SER A 22 -31.18 -18.85 -20.60
N LEU A 23 -30.26 -18.98 -19.63
CA LEU A 23 -29.92 -20.32 -19.12
C LEU A 23 -29.61 -20.32 -17.62
N LEU A 24 -30.55 -19.79 -16.82
CA LEU A 24 -30.58 -19.96 -15.37
C LEU A 24 -32.00 -20.34 -14.95
N CYS A 25 -32.40 -21.56 -15.27
CA CYS A 25 -33.55 -22.19 -14.63
C CYS A 25 -33.42 -23.70 -14.74
N LYS A 26 -32.72 -24.31 -13.78
CA LYS A 26 -32.85 -25.72 -13.33
C LYS A 26 -31.72 -26.06 -12.35
N THR A 27 -31.90 -25.74 -11.06
CA THR A 27 -31.54 -26.55 -9.87
C THR A 27 -31.87 -25.77 -8.60
N PRO A 28 -32.96 -26.08 -7.86
CA PRO A 28 -33.35 -25.32 -6.68
C PRO A 28 -32.70 -25.79 -5.36
N LEU A 29 -31.78 -26.76 -5.37
CA LEU A 29 -31.29 -27.33 -4.11
C LEU A 29 -30.24 -26.47 -3.37
N ILE A 30 -29.37 -25.74 -4.08
CA ILE A 30 -28.26 -25.01 -3.43
C ILE A 30 -28.70 -23.63 -2.94
N LEU A 31 -29.58 -22.95 -3.68
CA LEU A 31 -30.07 -21.62 -3.32
C LEU A 31 -30.95 -21.65 -2.06
N THR A 32 -31.75 -22.72 -1.88
CA THR A 32 -32.57 -22.90 -0.67
C THR A 32 -31.72 -23.13 0.59
N ILE A 33 -30.56 -23.81 0.48
CA ILE A 33 -29.66 -24.02 1.62
C ILE A 33 -29.02 -22.68 2.06
N ILE A 34 -28.59 -21.85 1.12
CA ILE A 34 -27.94 -20.56 1.42
C ILE A 34 -28.95 -19.57 2.04
N ILE A 35 -30.18 -19.52 1.52
CA ILE A 35 -31.23 -18.62 2.05
C ILE A 35 -31.66 -19.05 3.47
N ASN A 36 -31.79 -20.36 3.74
CA ASN A 36 -32.15 -20.84 5.07
C ASN A 36 -31.00 -20.65 6.09
N PHE A 37 -29.75 -20.81 5.67
CA PHE A 37 -28.58 -20.54 6.51
C PHE A 37 -28.49 -19.08 6.97
N PHE A 38 -28.86 -18.13 6.10
CA PHE A 38 -28.87 -16.70 6.46
C PHE A 38 -30.06 -16.31 7.35
N ARG A 39 -31.22 -16.96 7.18
CA ARG A 39 -32.42 -16.69 7.96
C ARG A 39 -32.26 -17.05 9.45
N ASP A 40 -31.55 -18.14 9.76
CA ASP A 40 -31.36 -18.59 11.15
C ASP A 40 -30.31 -17.78 11.91
N ARG A 41 -29.42 -17.07 11.21
CA ARG A 41 -28.34 -16.28 11.84
C ARG A 41 -28.75 -14.86 12.25
N ILE A 42 -29.83 -14.33 11.66
CA ILE A 42 -30.31 -12.96 11.92
C ILE A 42 -31.27 -12.89 13.12
N LYS A 43 -31.91 -14.00 13.51
CA LYS A 43 -32.87 -14.04 14.63
C LYS A 43 -32.23 -13.92 16.04
N GLY A 44 -30.91 -14.01 16.15
CA GLY A 44 -30.19 -13.85 17.44
C GLY A 44 -29.77 -12.41 17.77
N TRP A 45 -30.08 -11.43 16.92
CA TRP A 45 -29.55 -10.07 17.02
C TRP A 45 -30.58 -8.98 17.33
N LEU A 46 -31.84 -9.36 17.54
CA LEU A 46 -32.88 -8.43 18.00
C LEU A 46 -33.60 -9.05 19.19
N LEU A 47 -33.22 -8.60 20.39
CA LEU A 47 -34.09 -8.32 21.57
C LEU A 47 -33.19 -8.03 22.81
N GLU A 48 -32.97 -6.72 23.06
CA GLU A 48 -32.91 -5.97 24.35
C GLU A 48 -31.97 -6.40 25.53
N PRO A 49 -31.79 -5.55 26.57
CA PRO A 49 -31.40 -4.14 26.58
C PRO A 49 -30.27 -3.83 27.61
N ALA A 50 -29.84 -2.57 27.66
CA ALA A 50 -28.86 -2.01 28.57
C ALA A 50 -29.35 -1.86 30.04
N SER A 51 -28.48 -2.05 31.03
CA SER A 51 -28.51 -1.31 32.31
C SER A 51 -27.22 -1.47 33.14
N GLN A 52 -26.52 -0.34 33.33
CA GLN A 52 -25.89 0.20 34.56
C GLN A 52 -25.24 -0.75 35.60
N ASN A 53 -23.98 -0.52 36.00
CA ASN A 53 -23.63 0.45 37.05
C ASN A 53 -22.14 0.44 37.43
N THR A 54 -21.74 1.60 37.95
CA THR A 54 -20.49 1.99 38.59
C THR A 54 -20.26 1.30 39.94
N ALA A 55 -19.00 1.06 40.32
CA ALA A 55 -18.50 1.30 41.69
C ALA A 55 -16.97 1.11 41.80
N PHE A 56 -16.37 2.11 42.43
CA PHE A 56 -14.98 2.28 42.81
C PHE A 56 -14.92 2.07 44.33
N ALA A 57 -14.06 1.20 44.86
CA ALA A 57 -13.64 1.28 46.27
C ALA A 57 -12.43 0.40 46.58
N SER A 58 -11.39 1.07 47.06
CA SER A 58 -10.27 0.52 47.81
C SER A 58 -10.70 0.18 49.24
N LYS A 59 -10.01 -0.78 49.88
CA LYS A 59 -9.26 -0.55 51.15
C LYS A 59 -8.68 -1.84 51.74
N SER A 60 -7.47 -1.62 52.25
CA SER A 60 -6.62 -2.39 53.16
C SER A 60 -7.26 -2.72 54.51
N ALA A 61 -6.86 -3.85 55.13
CA ALA A 61 -6.27 -3.93 56.48
C ALA A 61 -6.19 -5.39 56.99
N THR A 62 -5.03 -5.75 57.55
CA THR A 62 -4.74 -6.87 58.47
C THR A 62 -5.13 -6.49 59.92
N PRO A 63 -5.27 -7.41 60.90
CA PRO A 63 -4.16 -8.08 61.66
C PRO A 63 -4.45 -9.57 62.05
N PHE A 64 -3.49 -10.51 62.08
CA PHE A 64 -2.56 -10.96 63.16
C PHE A 64 -3.14 -11.83 64.33
N ILE A 65 -2.86 -13.16 64.28
CA ILE A 65 -2.42 -14.13 65.35
C ILE A 65 -3.48 -14.67 66.39
N ILE A 66 -3.59 -15.96 66.83
CA ILE A 66 -2.64 -17.07 67.17
C ILE A 66 -3.28 -18.51 67.07
N CYS A 67 -2.43 -19.55 66.88
CA CYS A 67 -2.43 -20.95 67.44
C CYS A 67 -3.41 -22.01 66.89
N LYS A 68 -3.13 -23.33 66.74
CA LYS A 68 -2.00 -24.25 67.05
C LYS A 68 -2.26 -25.63 66.37
N GLU A 69 -1.20 -26.38 66.04
CA GLU A 69 -1.10 -27.87 65.82
C GLU A 69 -1.99 -28.52 64.73
N GLU A 70 -1.66 -29.62 64.02
CA GLU A 70 -0.48 -30.47 63.77
C GLU A 70 -1.02 -31.60 62.87
N SER A 71 -0.20 -32.07 61.92
CA SER A 71 -0.31 -33.37 61.24
C SER A 71 -1.59 -33.76 60.47
N ARG A 72 -1.50 -33.78 59.14
CA ARG A 72 -1.48 -35.04 58.35
C ARG A 72 -1.32 -34.73 56.86
N GLY A 73 -0.20 -35.19 56.30
CA GLY A 73 0.00 -35.28 54.87
C GLY A 73 -1.05 -36.18 54.22
N GLY A 74 -1.68 -35.68 53.17
CA GLY A 74 -2.63 -36.39 52.34
C GLY A 74 -2.73 -35.67 51.00
N GLY A 75 -1.91 -36.09 50.04
CA GLY A 75 -1.88 -35.52 48.72
C GLY A 75 -3.23 -35.63 48.02
N MET A 76 -3.80 -34.49 47.63
CA MET A 76 -4.80 -34.43 46.57
C MET A 76 -4.16 -33.77 45.37
N VAL A 77 -3.69 -34.61 44.46
CA VAL A 77 -3.34 -34.24 43.08
C VAL A 77 -4.62 -33.67 42.45
N THR A 78 -4.69 -32.34 42.32
CA THR A 78 -5.73 -31.69 41.53
C THR A 78 -5.55 -32.11 40.07
N LYS A 79 -6.42 -33.00 39.59
CA LYS A 79 -6.49 -33.36 38.18
C LYS A 79 -6.79 -32.08 37.38
N LYS A 80 -5.76 -31.46 36.81
CA LYS A 80 -5.92 -30.43 35.79
C LYS A 80 -6.74 -31.05 34.66
N LYS A 81 -8.00 -30.65 34.53
CA LYS A 81 -8.84 -30.99 33.37
C LYS A 81 -8.22 -30.29 32.17
N PHE A 82 -7.34 -31.00 31.48
CA PHE A 82 -6.76 -30.58 30.21
C PHE A 82 -7.91 -30.61 29.19
N PHE A 83 -8.50 -29.45 28.94
CA PHE A 83 -9.57 -29.27 27.96
C PHE A 83 -8.95 -29.49 26.57
N TRP A 84 -8.98 -30.73 26.11
CA TRP A 84 -8.60 -31.09 24.76
C TRP A 84 -9.59 -30.45 23.79
N LEU A 85 -9.19 -29.32 23.19
CA LEU A 85 -9.84 -28.82 21.99
C LEU A 85 -9.42 -29.77 20.86
N THR A 86 -10.17 -30.85 20.65
CA THR A 86 -9.97 -31.70 19.47
C THR A 86 -10.40 -30.87 18.27
N ILE A 87 -9.43 -30.24 17.60
CA ILE A 87 -9.67 -29.55 16.33
C ILE A 87 -10.05 -30.62 15.32
N VAL A 88 -11.35 -30.82 15.10
CA VAL A 88 -11.87 -31.75 14.11
C VAL A 88 -11.65 -31.13 12.73
N TRP A 89 -10.49 -31.43 12.15
CA TRP A 89 -10.19 -31.09 10.76
C TRP A 89 -11.12 -31.88 9.84
N ARG A 90 -12.25 -31.29 9.46
CA ARG A 90 -13.03 -31.81 8.33
C ARG A 90 -12.19 -31.67 7.06
N ARG A 91 -12.15 -32.74 6.25
CA ARG A 91 -11.44 -32.82 4.96
C ARG A 91 -11.76 -31.62 4.02
N GLU A 92 -12.90 -30.98 4.20
CA GLU A 92 -13.33 -29.83 3.41
C GLU A 92 -12.52 -28.55 3.66
N TYR A 93 -11.90 -28.40 4.84
CA TYR A 93 -11.00 -27.28 5.13
C TYR A 93 -9.68 -27.38 4.34
N LEU A 94 -9.18 -28.59 4.07
CA LEU A 94 -8.00 -28.79 3.23
C LEU A 94 -8.25 -28.34 1.80
N PHE A 95 -9.42 -28.65 1.23
CA PHE A 95 -9.79 -28.20 -0.11
C PHE A 95 -9.97 -26.68 -0.19
N ALA A 96 -10.55 -26.05 0.83
CA ALA A 96 -10.69 -24.59 0.89
C ALA A 96 -9.33 -23.87 0.95
N ILE A 97 -8.36 -24.40 1.72
CA ILE A 97 -7.02 -23.84 1.81
C ILE A 97 -6.28 -23.98 0.47
N ILE A 98 -6.32 -25.17 -0.15
CA ILE A 98 -5.70 -25.39 -1.47
C ILE A 98 -6.31 -24.46 -2.52
N PHE A 99 -7.64 -24.28 -2.53
CA PHE A 99 -8.31 -23.37 -3.44
C PHE A 99 -7.85 -21.92 -3.26
N LEU A 100 -7.73 -21.43 -2.02
CA LEU A 100 -7.21 -20.09 -1.74
C LEU A 100 -5.75 -19.92 -2.18
N PHE A 101 -4.90 -20.93 -1.99
CA PHE A 101 -3.52 -20.92 -2.48
C PHE A 101 -3.45 -20.92 -4.01
N VAL A 102 -4.27 -21.72 -4.69
CA VAL A 102 -4.33 -21.79 -6.16
C VAL A 102 -4.86 -20.48 -6.73
N CYS A 103 -5.94 -19.93 -6.17
CA CYS A 103 -6.48 -18.62 -6.58
C CYS A 103 -5.49 -17.47 -6.32
N GLY A 104 -4.77 -17.49 -5.19
CA GLY A 104 -3.74 -16.49 -4.89
C GLY A 104 -2.54 -16.60 -5.81
N PHE A 105 -2.10 -17.83 -6.13
CA PHE A 105 -0.97 -18.09 -7.02
C PHE A 105 -1.29 -17.73 -8.47
N PHE A 106 -2.45 -18.19 -8.99
CA PHE A 106 -2.89 -17.84 -10.34
C PHE A 106 -3.28 -16.36 -10.46
N GLY A 107 -3.96 -15.79 -9.45
CA GLY A 107 -4.30 -14.36 -9.44
C GLY A 107 -3.08 -13.44 -9.33
N GLY A 108 -2.01 -13.90 -8.69
CA GLY A 108 -0.71 -13.21 -8.67
C GLY A 108 0.03 -13.29 -10.00
N LEU A 109 -0.08 -14.42 -10.71
CA LEU A 109 0.51 -14.62 -12.05
C LEU A 109 -0.23 -13.87 -13.16
N THR A 110 -1.47 -13.42 -12.91
CA THR A 110 -2.27 -12.64 -13.85
C THR A 110 -2.24 -11.13 -13.58
N ARG A 111 -1.46 -10.64 -12.60
CA ARG A 111 -1.15 -9.21 -12.52
C ARG A 111 -0.20 -8.86 -13.67
N ARG A 112 -0.76 -8.71 -14.87
CA ARG A 112 -0.14 -7.88 -15.89
C ARG A 112 -0.32 -6.45 -15.39
N ASP A 113 0.78 -5.74 -15.19
CA ASP A 113 0.73 -4.29 -15.05
C ASP A 113 0.13 -3.76 -16.35
N GLU A 114 -1.20 -3.58 -16.37
CA GLU A 114 -1.87 -2.91 -17.48
C GLU A 114 -1.24 -1.53 -17.58
N PRO A 115 -0.62 -1.17 -18.72
CA PRO A 115 -0.08 0.16 -18.89
C PRO A 115 -1.24 1.14 -18.68
N VAL A 116 -1.07 2.05 -17.71
CA VAL A 116 -2.03 3.13 -17.54
C VAL A 116 -2.05 3.89 -18.86
N ASP A 117 -3.16 3.78 -19.60
CA ASP A 117 -3.41 4.53 -20.83
C ASP A 117 -3.51 6.02 -20.47
N ALA A 118 -2.35 6.64 -20.26
CA ALA A 118 -2.18 8.06 -20.20
C ALA A 118 -2.78 8.62 -21.50
N PRO A 119 -3.85 9.45 -21.45
CA PRO A 119 -4.44 10.00 -22.66
C PRO A 119 -3.33 10.65 -23.49
N SER A 120 -3.29 10.35 -24.79
CA SER A 120 -2.26 10.75 -25.77
C SER A 120 -1.98 12.26 -25.85
N LEU A 121 -2.74 13.07 -25.12
CA LEU A 121 -2.55 14.50 -24.92
C LEU A 121 -1.50 14.84 -23.85
N LEU A 122 -1.18 13.93 -22.93
CA LEU A 122 -0.20 14.17 -21.85
C LEU A 122 1.19 14.52 -22.38
N PRO A 123 1.77 13.81 -23.38
CA PRO A 123 3.05 14.18 -23.97
C PRO A 123 3.04 15.61 -24.54
N SER A 124 1.98 16.02 -25.23
CA SER A 124 1.86 17.39 -25.76
C SER A 124 1.68 18.44 -24.65
N ALA A 125 1.00 18.12 -23.56
CA ALA A 125 0.77 19.05 -22.46
C ALA A 125 2.05 19.35 -21.66
N ILE A 126 2.97 18.39 -21.57
CA ILE A 126 4.23 18.53 -20.81
C ILE A 126 5.45 18.82 -21.71
N ALA A 127 5.35 18.61 -23.02
CA ALA A 127 6.43 18.92 -23.95
C ALA A 127 6.84 20.40 -23.86
N GLY A 128 8.15 20.65 -23.82
CA GLY A 128 8.72 22.00 -23.70
C GLY A 128 8.76 22.55 -22.27
N LYS A 129 8.22 21.86 -21.27
CA LYS A 129 8.39 22.21 -19.86
C LYS A 129 9.81 21.94 -19.38
N THR A 130 10.25 22.71 -18.39
CA THR A 130 11.53 22.50 -17.72
C THR A 130 11.27 21.98 -16.32
N ILE A 131 11.87 20.85 -15.97
CA ILE A 131 11.81 20.31 -14.61
C ILE A 131 13.22 20.23 -14.04
N ILE A 132 13.34 20.46 -12.74
CA ILE A 132 14.55 20.18 -12.00
C ILE A 132 14.34 18.97 -11.09
N ILE A 133 15.24 18.00 -11.20
CA ILE A 133 15.23 16.78 -10.39
C ILE A 133 16.37 16.89 -9.38
N ASP A 134 16.02 16.92 -8.10
CA ASP A 134 16.95 16.92 -7.00
C ASP A 134 17.23 15.49 -6.53
N ALA A 135 18.43 14.99 -6.78
CA ALA A 135 18.88 13.69 -6.30
C ALA A 135 19.43 13.84 -4.88
N GLY A 136 18.64 13.52 -3.85
CA GLY A 136 18.97 13.76 -2.45
C GLY A 136 20.32 13.18 -2.02
N HIS A 137 20.92 13.79 -1.00
CA HIS A 137 22.24 13.42 -0.47
C HIS A 137 23.35 13.45 -1.53
N GLY A 138 24.51 12.85 -1.26
CA GLY A 138 25.64 12.83 -2.18
C GLY A 138 26.96 13.15 -1.48
N GLY A 139 28.06 12.68 -2.07
CA GLY A 139 29.41 12.94 -1.57
C GLY A 139 29.56 12.51 -0.11
N PHE A 140 29.80 13.48 0.78
CA PHE A 140 29.99 13.23 2.21
C PHE A 140 28.72 12.76 2.95
N ASP A 141 27.53 13.07 2.44
CA ASP A 141 26.26 12.68 3.06
C ASP A 141 25.75 11.38 2.41
N PRO A 142 25.85 10.21 3.09
CA PRO A 142 25.32 8.95 2.59
C PRO A 142 23.78 8.90 2.60
N GLY A 143 23.15 9.78 3.39
CA GLY A 143 21.75 9.62 3.78
C GLY A 143 21.55 8.39 4.67
N ALA A 144 20.37 7.81 4.63
CA ALA A 144 20.07 6.56 5.32
C ALA A 144 20.89 5.40 4.73
N VAL A 145 21.40 4.54 5.62
CA VAL A 145 22.13 3.32 5.23
C VAL A 145 21.27 2.11 5.59
N GLY A 146 20.92 1.33 4.57
CA GLY A 146 20.17 0.09 4.75
C GLY A 146 20.98 -0.99 5.46
N ARG A 147 20.31 -2.04 5.94
CA ARG A 147 20.97 -3.18 6.63
C ARG A 147 22.04 -3.87 5.78
N SER A 148 21.91 -3.80 4.45
CA SER A 148 22.86 -4.34 3.48
C SER A 148 24.06 -3.42 3.19
N GLY A 149 24.11 -2.23 3.80
CA GLY A 149 25.10 -1.19 3.47
C GLY A 149 24.74 -0.34 2.25
N LEU A 150 23.54 -0.50 1.69
CA LEU A 150 23.08 0.34 0.58
C LEU A 150 22.80 1.76 1.09
N GLU A 151 23.52 2.73 0.54
CA GLU A 151 23.39 4.15 0.86
C GLU A 151 22.27 4.80 0.04
N GLU A 152 21.44 5.60 0.70
CA GLU A 152 20.33 6.35 0.09
C GLU A 152 20.79 7.18 -1.11
N LYS A 153 21.94 7.87 -1.00
CA LYS A 153 22.49 8.70 -2.09
C LYS A 153 22.68 7.97 -3.42
N MET A 154 22.92 6.65 -3.38
CA MET A 154 23.11 5.82 -4.57
C MET A 154 21.76 5.49 -5.21
N VAL A 155 20.76 5.21 -4.37
CA VAL A 155 19.39 4.93 -4.80
C VAL A 155 18.74 6.18 -5.40
N THR A 156 18.83 7.32 -4.70
CA THR A 156 18.27 8.59 -5.17
C THR A 156 18.90 9.02 -6.50
N LEU A 157 20.22 8.86 -6.67
CA LEU A 157 20.91 9.16 -7.93
C LEU A 157 20.46 8.26 -9.07
N ASP A 158 20.30 6.95 -8.83
CA ASP A 158 19.84 6.02 -9.86
C ASP A 158 18.41 6.37 -10.29
N ILE A 159 17.49 6.54 -9.33
CA ILE A 159 16.09 6.92 -9.60
C ILE A 159 16.03 8.23 -10.39
N ALA A 160 16.76 9.26 -9.96
CA ALA A 160 16.81 10.55 -10.65
C ALA A 160 17.30 10.42 -12.10
N LYS A 161 18.31 9.60 -12.36
CA LYS A 161 18.79 9.30 -13.73
C LYS A 161 17.75 8.56 -14.56
N ARG A 162 16.97 7.65 -13.96
CA ARG A 162 15.87 6.97 -14.68
C ARG A 162 14.78 7.97 -15.05
N LEU A 163 14.37 8.81 -14.10
CA LEU A 163 13.37 9.85 -14.33
C LEU A 163 13.81 10.83 -15.42
N LYS A 164 15.06 11.31 -15.39
CA LYS A 164 15.63 12.12 -16.47
C LYS A 164 15.44 11.45 -17.83
N ARG A 165 15.78 10.16 -17.96
CA ARG A 165 15.60 9.42 -19.22
C ARG A 165 14.13 9.35 -19.66
N TYR A 166 13.19 9.16 -18.73
CA TYR A 166 11.76 9.11 -19.07
C TYR A 166 11.23 10.46 -19.51
N PHE A 167 11.53 11.53 -18.77
CA PHE A 167 11.08 12.89 -19.11
C PHE A 167 11.71 13.40 -20.41
N SER A 168 12.99 13.11 -20.66
CA SER A 168 13.63 13.50 -21.93
C SER A 168 13.02 12.82 -23.15
N ARG A 169 12.43 11.63 -23.02
CA ARG A 169 11.74 10.94 -24.13
C ARG A 169 10.42 11.61 -24.53
N VAL A 170 9.80 12.34 -23.61
CA VAL A 170 8.52 13.04 -23.83
C VAL A 170 8.71 14.55 -24.08
N GLY A 171 9.94 14.97 -24.42
CA GLY A 171 10.22 16.35 -24.80
C GLY A 171 10.28 17.34 -23.64
N VAL A 172 10.49 16.87 -22.41
CA VAL A 172 10.69 17.72 -21.23
C VAL A 172 12.19 18.00 -21.06
N TYR A 173 12.54 19.27 -20.81
CA TYR A 173 13.89 19.67 -20.46
C TYR A 173 14.15 19.34 -18.99
N VAL A 174 15.18 18.53 -18.72
CA VAL A 174 15.48 18.05 -17.37
C VAL A 174 16.83 18.57 -16.91
N ILE A 175 16.80 19.33 -15.81
CA ILE A 175 17.98 19.75 -15.06
C ILE A 175 18.09 18.83 -13.85
N MET A 176 19.29 18.36 -13.52
CA MET A 176 19.52 17.59 -12.29
C MET A 176 20.36 18.43 -11.33
N THR A 177 20.06 18.38 -10.03
CA THR A 177 20.92 19.06 -9.03
C THR A 177 22.30 18.43 -8.95
N ARG A 178 22.44 17.13 -9.21
CA ARG A 178 23.74 16.46 -9.40
C ARG A 178 23.62 15.29 -10.36
N GLU A 179 24.67 15.00 -11.13
CA GLU A 179 24.71 13.84 -12.04
C GLU A 179 25.66 12.71 -11.58
N LYS A 180 26.45 12.99 -10.54
CA LYS A 180 27.42 12.08 -9.94
C LYS A 180 27.24 12.02 -8.42
N ASP A 181 27.99 11.15 -7.78
CA ASP A 181 28.08 11.13 -6.31
C ASP A 181 28.94 12.31 -5.85
N MET A 182 28.30 13.43 -5.55
CA MET A 182 28.93 14.68 -5.14
C MET A 182 27.99 15.49 -4.28
N ASP A 183 28.56 16.42 -3.51
CA ASP A 183 27.85 17.42 -2.73
C ASP A 183 28.44 18.81 -2.98
N TYR A 184 27.73 19.84 -2.53
CA TYR A 184 28.09 21.24 -2.65
C TYR A 184 28.66 21.82 -1.34
N SER A 185 29.07 20.97 -0.40
CA SER A 185 29.57 21.42 0.90
C SER A 185 30.95 22.08 0.84
N ALA A 186 31.73 21.85 -0.22
CA ALA A 186 33.04 22.46 -0.41
C ALA A 186 32.97 23.89 -1.00
N MET A 187 31.80 24.39 -1.39
CA MET A 187 31.67 25.72 -1.99
C MET A 187 31.88 26.83 -0.94
N PRO A 188 32.65 27.89 -1.26
CA PRO A 188 33.01 28.93 -0.30
C PRO A 188 31.87 29.87 0.08
N GLU A 189 30.73 29.82 -0.61
CA GLU A 189 29.69 30.86 -0.59
C GLU A 189 28.86 30.94 0.71
N ALA A 190 29.04 30.03 1.69
CA ALA A 190 28.13 29.94 2.84
C ALA A 190 28.79 29.85 4.23
N GLY A 191 29.90 30.59 4.45
CA GLY A 191 30.42 30.94 5.78
C GLY A 191 30.44 29.82 6.84
N ALA A 192 30.07 30.14 8.09
CA ALA A 192 30.07 29.26 9.26
C ALA A 192 28.94 28.19 9.29
N LEU A 193 28.26 27.94 8.18
CA LEU A 193 27.19 26.94 8.12
C LEU A 193 27.73 25.50 8.13
N THR A 194 26.90 24.57 8.61
CA THR A 194 27.19 23.15 8.51
C THR A 194 27.26 22.72 7.04
N LYS A 195 28.11 21.71 6.75
CA LYS A 195 28.28 21.15 5.40
C LYS A 195 26.94 20.78 4.74
N LYS A 196 26.03 20.16 5.51
CA LYS A 196 24.70 19.77 5.05
C LYS A 196 23.81 20.96 4.71
N ARG A 197 23.79 22.00 5.54
CA ARG A 197 22.96 23.19 5.29
C ARG A 197 23.47 23.96 4.06
N ARG A 198 24.78 23.99 3.87
CA ARG A 198 25.41 24.58 2.67
C ARG A 198 24.99 23.86 1.39
N ASP A 199 25.04 22.53 1.39
CA ASP A 199 24.61 21.72 0.26
C ASP A 199 23.13 21.97 -0.11
N LEU A 200 22.24 21.95 0.89
CA LEU A 200 20.81 22.23 0.67
C LEU A 200 20.54 23.63 0.12
N LEU A 201 21.21 24.66 0.67
CA LEU A 201 21.06 26.03 0.17
C LEU A 201 21.48 26.16 -1.29
N TYR A 202 22.55 25.47 -1.70
CA TYR A 202 22.98 25.48 -3.07
C TYR A 202 21.95 24.82 -4.01
N ARG A 203 21.36 23.69 -3.62
CA ARG A 203 20.29 23.03 -4.39
C ARG A 203 19.04 23.89 -4.54
N VAL A 204 18.65 24.57 -3.46
CA VAL A 204 17.53 25.53 -3.48
C VAL A 204 17.85 26.69 -4.44
N ARG A 205 19.09 27.20 -4.41
CA ARG A 205 19.54 28.25 -5.32
C ARG A 205 19.48 27.77 -6.78
N MET A 206 20.01 26.58 -7.08
CA MET A 206 19.91 25.98 -8.42
C MET A 206 18.46 25.86 -8.89
N ALA A 207 17.56 25.39 -8.01
CA ALA A 207 16.14 25.27 -8.34
C ALA A 207 15.51 26.64 -8.66
N ASN A 208 15.77 27.64 -7.82
CA ASN A 208 15.24 28.99 -8.02
C ASN A 208 15.82 29.68 -9.29
N GLU A 209 17.10 29.47 -9.59
CA GLU A 209 17.76 30.07 -10.76
C GLU A 209 17.43 29.34 -12.07
N SER A 210 17.05 28.06 -12.01
CA SER A 210 16.76 27.23 -13.19
C SER A 210 15.53 27.64 -13.98
N ARG A 211 14.64 28.49 -13.41
CA ARG A 211 13.31 28.82 -13.96
C ARG A 211 12.48 27.57 -14.31
N ALA A 212 12.71 26.45 -13.61
CA ALA A 212 11.95 25.23 -13.81
C ALA A 212 10.47 25.44 -13.42
N ASP A 213 9.57 24.81 -14.19
CA ASP A 213 8.15 24.76 -13.90
C ASP A 213 7.84 23.86 -12.69
N LEU A 214 8.71 22.87 -12.42
CA LEU A 214 8.53 21.89 -11.34
C LEU A 214 9.88 21.45 -10.77
N LEU A 215 9.93 21.34 -9.43
CA LEU A 215 11.00 20.68 -8.69
C LEU A 215 10.50 19.32 -8.17
N ILE A 216 11.27 18.26 -8.42
CA ILE A 216 11.04 16.92 -7.86
C ILE A 216 12.26 16.57 -7.03
N SER A 217 12.12 16.42 -5.72
CA SER A 217 13.20 15.94 -4.84
C SER A 217 12.95 14.49 -4.45
N ILE A 218 14.02 13.70 -4.47
CA ILE A 218 14.02 12.24 -4.30
C ILE A 218 14.98 11.87 -3.19
#